data_AF-A0AAV2HZM7-F1
#
_entry.id   AF-A0AAV2HZM7-F1
#
_cell.length_a   1.000
_cell.length_b   1.000
_cell.length_c   1.000
_cell.angle_alpha   90.00
_cell.angle_beta   90.00
_cell.angle_gamma   90.00
#
_symmetry.space_group_name_H-M   'P 1'
#
loop_
_entity.id
_entity.type
_entity.pdbx_description
1 polymer ?
#
loop_
_entity_poly.entity_id
_entity_poly.type
_entity_poly.pdbx_seq_one_letter_code
_entity_poly.pdbx_strand_id
1 'polypeptide(L)'
;MAGKKGKGKKGKKGKKKGKGKKGRKSKEPQMTAQEAILAYQINVVEKKLEDLSYEIRGWEEKKRRNIERNEKLKREQDLLFQHLLKTNRDMADLFSGDGMKTRDDVTQEMMLKWHRQKEREKEMEKLKSQLALKEGEISNVVKEVKFWKSFRDSGQHKLHMQIKLLEQEIQDIESSFVDMEGHLSKENELAIHELEKLTEEALAQQKDKASERALTQLDKNDRQEIMDNEWLKREVAMHQVETDGIRQVVEMLERENLQLMSELFECSVEDLKVSRSFYLTQIDDSENLENNGILEMDLSQISPLPDEIIDDQVDKPIAAGRPKSATQKAVEDKVFSIIARQASLVDTQEDFEDENESDEQCGVYDNYYFEEEDFEDYLKLGPLELKLLSITGAPKPIHRAPALTEEELEAKQYKPDEWPVTTAMLKGPLLPTASNT
;
A
#
# COMPACT_ATOMS: atom_id res chain seq x y z
N MET A 1 42.91 64.25 -3.41
CA MET A 1 43.80 65.26 -4.02
C MET A 1 45.18 64.66 -4.27
N ALA A 2 45.84 65.16 -5.30
CA ALA A 2 47.01 64.59 -5.98
C ALA A 2 48.35 64.71 -5.22
N GLY A 3 49.34 63.92 -5.69
CA GLY A 3 50.80 64.06 -5.44
C GLY A 3 51.35 62.99 -4.50
N LYS A 4 51.98 61.87 -4.90
CA LYS A 4 53.05 61.58 -5.88
C LYS A 4 54.41 62.21 -5.53
N LYS A 5 55.34 61.38 -5.00
CA LYS A 5 56.82 61.32 -5.19
C LYS A 5 57.40 60.46 -4.05
N GLY A 6 58.29 59.48 -4.22
CA GLY A 6 58.95 58.90 -5.39
C GLY A 6 59.75 57.67 -4.93
N LYS A 7 59.64 56.57 -5.71
CA LYS A 7 60.60 55.45 -5.77
C LYS A 7 61.97 56.01 -6.20
N GLY A 8 63.15 55.47 -5.90
CA GLY A 8 63.57 54.18 -5.39
C GLY A 8 64.97 53.89 -5.93
N LYS A 9 65.84 53.35 -5.07
CA LYS A 9 66.88 52.32 -5.30
C LYS A 9 67.64 52.28 -6.64
N LYS A 10 68.97 52.48 -6.58
CA LYS A 10 70.05 51.78 -7.32
C LYS A 10 71.37 52.26 -6.68
N GLY A 11 72.42 51.48 -6.41
CA GLY A 11 72.74 50.09 -6.62
C GLY A 11 74.17 49.89 -6.08
N LYS A 12 74.37 48.80 -5.35
CA LYS A 12 75.60 48.38 -4.66
C LYS A 12 76.61 47.83 -5.67
N LYS A 13 77.89 48.24 -5.61
CA LYS A 13 79.02 47.47 -6.14
C LYS A 13 80.26 47.69 -5.28
N GLY A 14 80.59 46.68 -4.47
CA GLY A 14 81.91 46.54 -3.86
C GLY A 14 82.83 45.70 -4.75
N LYS A 15 84.13 46.00 -4.72
CA LYS A 15 85.19 45.04 -5.09
C LYS A 15 86.54 45.39 -4.43
N LYS A 16 86.77 44.69 -3.31
CA LYS A 16 87.97 43.98 -2.80
C LYS A 16 89.38 44.19 -3.43
N LYS A 17 90.36 44.09 -2.51
CA LYS A 17 91.83 43.76 -2.62
C LYS A 17 92.72 44.93 -3.08
N GLY A 18 93.88 45.23 -2.48
CA GLY A 18 94.73 44.55 -1.51
C GLY A 18 96.22 44.75 -1.92
N LYS A 19 97.07 45.19 -0.97
CA LYS A 19 98.57 45.27 -0.94
C LYS A 19 98.93 46.53 -0.16
N GLY A 20 99.79 46.59 0.85
CA GLY A 20 100.74 45.64 1.41
C GLY A 20 101.92 46.45 1.96
N LYS A 21 102.27 46.28 3.26
CA LYS A 21 103.55 46.60 3.94
C LYS A 21 103.28 46.62 5.45
N LYS A 22 104.13 46.20 6.37
CA LYS A 22 105.28 45.27 6.44
C LYS A 22 105.58 45.22 7.95
N GLY A 23 105.90 44.05 8.50
CA GLY A 23 106.38 43.86 9.88
C GLY A 23 105.24 43.83 10.91
N ARG A 24 105.13 42.86 11.83
CA ARG A 24 106.14 42.03 12.48
C ARG A 24 105.38 40.83 13.07
N LYS A 25 105.73 39.60 12.66
CA LYS A 25 105.33 38.39 13.38
C LYS A 25 106.17 38.34 14.66
N SER A 26 105.57 38.65 15.81
CA SER A 26 106.04 38.13 17.09
C SER A 26 105.36 36.80 17.30
N LYS A 27 106.19 35.76 17.39
CA LYS A 27 105.90 34.37 17.75
C LYS A 27 104.64 34.23 18.62
N GLU A 28 103.68 33.42 18.22
CA GLU A 28 102.87 32.68 19.18
C GLU A 28 103.84 31.77 19.94
N PRO A 29 104.07 31.98 21.24
CA PRO A 29 104.63 30.95 22.08
C PRO A 29 103.61 29.82 22.13
N GLN A 30 104.09 28.59 22.26
CA GLN A 30 103.24 27.45 22.60
C GLN A 30 102.27 27.85 23.72
N MET A 31 100.96 27.67 23.49
CA MET A 31 99.93 27.84 24.52
C MET A 31 100.36 27.01 25.72
N THR A 32 100.93 27.69 26.71
CA THR A 32 101.32 27.05 27.96
C THR A 32 100.00 26.69 28.65
N ALA A 33 99.90 25.58 29.37
CA ALA A 33 98.63 25.14 29.96
C ALA A 33 97.90 26.25 30.75
N GLN A 34 98.65 27.21 31.30
CA GLN A 34 98.13 28.43 31.93
C GLN A 34 97.39 29.38 30.98
N GLU A 35 97.87 29.60 29.75
CA GLU A 35 97.20 30.42 28.75
C GLU A 35 95.93 29.74 28.21
N ALA A 36 95.92 28.41 28.10
CA ALA A 36 94.72 27.65 27.76
C ALA A 36 93.66 27.70 28.87
N ILE A 37 94.08 27.66 30.14
CA ILE A 37 93.19 27.84 31.30
C ILE A 37 92.65 29.27 31.36
N LEU A 38 93.48 30.29 31.12
CA LEU A 38 93.04 31.69 31.06
C LEU A 38 92.09 31.93 29.89
N ALA A 39 92.35 31.37 28.70
CA ALA A 39 91.45 31.47 27.57
C ALA A 39 90.10 30.77 27.85
N TYR A 40 90.09 29.63 28.54
CA TYR A 40 88.86 28.99 28.99
C TYR A 40 88.11 29.83 30.02
N GLN A 41 88.82 30.40 31.01
CA GLN A 41 88.21 31.30 31.99
C GLN A 41 87.63 32.56 31.34
N ILE A 42 88.34 33.15 30.38
CA ILE A 42 87.85 34.27 29.57
C ILE A 42 86.61 33.84 28.80
N ASN A 43 86.62 32.70 28.10
CA ASN A 43 85.48 32.22 27.35
C ASN A 43 84.25 31.92 28.25
N VAL A 44 84.45 31.40 29.46
CA VAL A 44 83.37 31.22 30.43
C VAL A 44 82.77 32.56 30.86
N VAL A 45 83.61 33.57 31.07
CA VAL A 45 83.14 34.93 31.40
C VAL A 45 82.46 35.57 30.20
N GLU A 46 83.00 35.45 29.00
CA GLU A 46 82.41 35.94 27.75
C GLU A 46 81.05 35.31 27.48
N LYS A 47 80.91 33.99 27.67
CA LYS A 47 79.61 33.32 27.54
C LYS A 47 78.59 33.82 28.56
N LYS A 48 78.99 34.01 29.83
CA LYS A 48 78.11 34.62 30.85
C LYS A 48 77.74 36.06 30.50
N LEU A 49 78.67 36.82 29.93
CA LEU A 49 78.46 38.20 29.51
C LEU A 49 77.54 38.26 28.29
N GLU A 50 77.66 37.29 27.39
CA GLU A 50 76.77 37.09 26.26
C GLU A 50 75.35 36.71 26.73
N ASP A 51 75.20 35.74 27.64
CA ASP A 51 73.92 35.38 28.26
C ASP A 51 73.26 36.59 28.94
N LEU A 52 74.02 37.36 29.74
CA LEU A 52 73.55 38.61 30.35
C LEU A 52 73.15 39.66 29.28
N SER A 53 73.88 39.75 28.17
CA SER A 53 73.53 40.67 27.09
C SER A 53 72.24 40.26 26.36
N TYR A 54 71.98 38.96 26.23
CA TYR A 54 70.72 38.43 25.71
C TYR A 54 69.56 38.70 26.68
N GLU A 55 69.78 38.53 27.98
CA GLU A 55 68.79 38.89 29.01
C GLU A 55 68.49 40.39 29.01
N ILE A 56 69.51 41.25 28.99
CA ILE A 56 69.34 42.71 28.91
C ILE A 56 68.55 43.08 27.65
N ARG A 57 68.90 42.52 26.49
CA ARG A 57 68.16 42.77 25.25
C ARG A 57 66.71 42.28 25.35
N GLY A 58 66.47 41.14 26.01
CA GLY A 58 65.14 40.63 26.29
C GLY A 58 64.31 41.56 27.19
N TRP A 59 64.94 42.14 28.22
CA TRP A 59 64.32 43.12 29.10
C TRP A 59 64.05 44.46 28.41
N GLU A 60 64.98 44.94 27.59
CA GLU A 60 64.80 46.14 26.77
C GLU A 60 63.65 45.98 25.76
N GLU A 61 63.55 44.81 25.12
CA GLU A 61 62.47 44.48 24.21
C GLU A 61 61.10 44.41 24.93
N LYS A 62 61.05 43.80 26.12
CA LYS A 62 59.85 43.79 26.98
C LYS A 62 59.47 45.21 27.41
N LYS A 63 60.43 46.03 27.83
CA LYS A 63 60.23 47.44 28.19
C LYS A 63 59.68 48.22 27.00
N ARG A 64 60.23 48.01 25.79
CA ARG A 64 59.77 48.63 24.55
C ARG A 64 58.32 48.26 24.24
N ARG A 65 57.96 46.97 24.29
CA ARG A 65 56.58 46.51 24.07
C ARG A 65 55.60 47.09 25.10
N ASN A 66 56.00 47.18 26.37
CA ASN A 66 55.18 47.79 27.41
C ASN A 66 54.98 49.29 27.18
N ILE A 67 56.00 50.02 26.73
CA ILE A 67 55.87 51.43 26.36
C ILE A 67 54.93 51.58 25.17
N GLU A 68 55.10 50.80 24.11
CA GLU A 68 54.22 50.84 22.93
C GLU A 68 52.75 50.51 23.29
N ARG A 69 52.51 49.54 24.19
CA ARG A 69 51.16 49.22 24.70
C ARG A 69 50.58 50.38 25.52
N ASN A 70 51.37 50.97 26.41
CA ASN A 70 50.93 52.11 27.22
C ASN A 70 50.62 53.34 26.36
N GLU A 71 51.40 53.60 25.32
CA GLU A 71 51.10 54.69 24.39
C GLU A 71 49.83 54.43 23.58
N LYS A 72 49.58 53.18 23.15
CA LYS A 72 48.32 52.81 22.49
C LYS A 72 47.13 53.04 23.42
N LEU A 73 47.21 52.56 24.66
CA LEU A 73 46.18 52.76 25.67
C LEU A 73 45.92 54.25 25.95
N LYS A 74 46.97 55.08 26.04
CA LYS A 74 46.80 56.53 26.20
C LYS A 74 46.07 57.16 25.01
N ARG A 75 46.44 56.79 23.77
CA ARG A 75 45.75 57.29 22.57
C ARG A 75 44.28 56.86 22.54
N GLU A 76 43.98 55.63 22.96
CA GLU A 76 42.60 55.14 23.06
C GLU A 76 41.81 55.89 24.14
N GLN A 77 42.42 56.15 25.31
CA GLN A 77 41.82 56.96 26.37
C GLN A 77 41.55 58.40 25.92
N ASP A 78 42.49 59.02 25.21
CA ASP A 78 42.34 60.38 24.67
C ASP A 78 41.18 60.44 23.65
N LEU A 79 41.04 59.43 22.79
CA LEU A 79 39.93 59.33 21.84
C LEU A 79 38.59 59.16 22.55
N LEU A 80 38.53 58.32 23.58
CA LEU A 80 37.31 58.14 24.39
C LEU A 80 36.94 59.45 25.10
N PHE A 81 37.92 60.15 25.68
CA PHE A 81 37.71 61.42 26.35
C PHE A 81 37.19 62.49 25.36
N GLN A 82 37.78 62.56 24.17
CA GLN A 82 37.30 63.45 23.11
C GLN A 82 35.87 63.11 22.66
N HIS A 83 35.54 61.83 22.51
CA HIS A 83 34.18 61.39 22.17
C HIS A 83 33.18 61.79 23.26
N LEU A 84 33.50 61.55 24.54
CA LEU A 84 32.66 61.94 25.66
C LEU A 84 32.44 63.46 25.71
N LEU A 85 33.51 64.25 25.57
CA LEU A 85 33.39 65.71 25.51
C LEU A 85 32.52 66.18 24.34
N LYS A 86 32.63 65.53 23.18
CA LYS A 86 31.80 65.84 22.02
C LYS A 86 30.33 65.52 22.28
N THR A 87 30.01 64.32 22.77
CA THR A 87 28.63 63.95 23.11
C THR A 87 28.03 64.87 24.18
N ASN A 88 28.83 65.30 25.15
CA ASN A 88 28.37 66.21 26.20
C ASN A 88 28.10 67.62 25.64
N ARG A 89 28.93 68.09 24.71
CA ARG A 89 28.71 69.34 23.99
C ARG A 89 27.45 69.28 23.13
N ASP A 90 27.26 68.21 22.36
CA ASP A 90 26.07 68.02 21.51
C ASP A 90 24.78 68.01 22.36
N MET A 91 24.81 67.37 23.53
CA MET A 91 23.70 67.40 24.50
C MET A 91 23.49 68.81 25.09
N ALA A 92 24.57 69.52 25.45
CA ALA A 92 24.47 70.89 25.95
C ALA A 92 23.91 71.87 24.90
N ASP A 93 24.26 71.70 23.62
CA ASP A 93 23.74 72.50 22.52
C ASP A 93 22.23 72.20 22.29
N LEU A 94 21.79 70.94 22.42
CA LEU A 94 20.37 70.56 22.40
C LEU A 94 19.58 71.22 23.54
N PHE A 95 20.13 71.23 24.76
CA PHE A 95 19.47 71.88 25.90
C PHE A 95 19.52 73.41 25.83
N SER A 96 20.57 73.98 25.22
CA SER A 96 20.69 75.43 25.05
C SER A 96 19.77 75.97 23.95
N GLY A 97 19.44 75.13 22.95
CA GLY A 97 18.43 75.44 21.93
C GLY A 97 16.99 75.31 22.40
N ASP A 98 16.75 74.66 23.55
CA ASP A 98 15.43 74.52 24.17
C ASP A 98 15.21 75.74 25.10
N GLY A 99 14.60 76.80 24.56
CA GLY A 99 14.15 77.93 25.39
C GLY A 99 13.27 77.44 26.54
N MET A 100 13.38 78.08 27.72
CA MET A 100 12.64 77.69 28.94
C MET A 100 11.15 77.45 28.62
N LYS A 101 10.74 76.18 28.60
CA LYS A 101 9.35 75.77 28.37
C LYS A 101 8.45 76.39 29.43
N THR A 102 7.39 77.07 29.00
CA THR A 102 6.43 77.67 29.92
C THR A 102 5.63 76.57 30.61
N ARG A 103 5.12 76.82 31.83
CA ARG A 103 4.26 75.87 32.54
C ARG A 103 3.11 75.37 31.66
N ASP A 104 2.55 76.24 30.83
CA ASP A 104 1.42 75.93 29.94
C ASP A 104 1.83 74.93 28.84
N ASP A 105 3.01 75.07 28.23
CA ASP A 105 3.54 74.14 27.22
C ASP A 105 3.74 72.73 27.82
N VAL A 106 4.26 72.68 29.06
CA VAL A 106 4.42 71.41 29.80
C VAL A 106 3.05 70.78 30.09
N THR A 107 2.04 71.57 30.44
CA THR A 107 0.69 71.02 30.64
C THR A 107 0.05 70.53 29.34
N GLN A 108 0.27 71.21 28.21
CA GLN A 108 -0.24 70.77 26.91
C GLN A 108 0.43 69.46 26.46
N GLU A 109 1.76 69.36 26.57
CA GLU A 109 2.50 68.13 26.26
C GLU A 109 2.10 66.97 27.18
N MET A 110 1.85 67.24 28.46
CA MET A 110 1.37 66.23 29.40
C MET A 110 -0.05 65.75 29.04
N MET A 111 -0.94 66.67 28.65
CA MET A 111 -2.29 66.34 28.18
C MET A 111 -2.25 65.53 26.88
N LEU A 112 -1.39 65.87 25.93
CA LEU A 112 -1.21 65.10 24.68
C LEU A 112 -0.67 63.70 24.96
N LYS A 113 0.32 63.56 25.85
CA LYS A 113 0.83 62.25 26.28
C LYS A 113 -0.25 61.43 26.98
N TRP A 114 -1.07 62.07 27.82
CA TRP A 114 -2.20 61.45 28.50
C TRP A 114 -3.26 60.97 27.50
N HIS A 115 -3.63 61.79 26.52
CA HIS A 115 -4.57 61.42 25.46
C HIS A 115 -4.04 60.25 24.63
N ARG A 116 -2.78 60.30 24.20
CA ARG A 116 -2.13 59.21 23.47
C ARG A 116 -2.07 57.92 24.29
N GLN A 117 -1.82 58.02 25.60
CA GLN A 117 -1.88 56.87 26.51
C GLN A 117 -3.29 56.28 26.54
N LYS A 118 -4.32 57.11 26.69
CA LYS A 118 -5.72 56.68 26.73
C LYS A 118 -6.19 56.08 25.41
N GLU A 119 -5.74 56.60 24.27
CA GLU A 119 -6.02 56.03 22.95
C GLU A 119 -5.38 54.65 22.80
N ARG A 120 -4.10 54.51 23.18
CA ARG A 120 -3.43 53.21 23.21
C ARG A 120 -4.11 52.22 24.15
N GLU A 121 -4.59 52.66 25.31
CA GLU A 121 -5.34 51.80 26.23
C GLU A 121 -6.65 51.30 25.61
N LYS A 122 -7.40 52.17 24.92
CA LYS A 122 -8.61 51.77 24.18
C LYS A 122 -8.29 50.80 23.06
N GLU A 123 -7.19 51.00 22.32
CA GLU A 123 -6.74 50.06 21.28
C GLU A 123 -6.36 48.71 21.88
N MET A 124 -5.64 48.70 23.00
CA MET A 124 -5.31 47.48 23.74
C MET A 124 -6.55 46.76 24.25
N GLU A 125 -7.57 47.50 24.71
CA GLU A 125 -8.83 46.92 25.16
C GLU A 125 -9.63 46.32 23.99
N LYS A 126 -9.67 46.99 22.83
CA LYS A 126 -10.25 46.44 21.60
C LYS A 126 -9.52 45.17 21.12
N LEU A 127 -8.18 45.17 21.18
CA LEU A 127 -7.40 43.98 20.83
C LEU A 127 -7.66 42.84 21.82
N LYS A 128 -7.76 43.14 23.12
CA LYS A 128 -8.11 42.14 24.14
C LYS A 128 -9.51 41.56 23.92
N SER A 129 -10.50 42.37 23.58
CA SER A 129 -11.85 41.87 23.31
C SER A 129 -11.90 41.02 22.04
N GLN A 130 -11.18 41.41 20.98
CA GLN A 130 -11.03 40.59 19.78
C GLN A 130 -10.32 39.27 20.08
N LEU A 131 -9.26 39.30 20.88
CA LEU A 131 -8.52 38.11 21.29
C LEU A 131 -9.42 37.16 22.09
N ALA A 132 -10.21 37.67 23.04
CA ALA A 132 -11.18 36.86 23.79
C ALA A 132 -12.27 36.24 22.91
N LEU A 133 -12.78 36.98 21.92
CA LEU A 133 -13.72 36.43 20.93
C LEU A 133 -13.08 35.30 20.12
N LYS A 134 -11.84 35.47 19.65
CA LYS A 134 -11.10 34.44 18.92
C LYS A 134 -10.74 33.23 19.77
N GLU A 135 -10.40 33.41 21.04
CA GLU A 135 -10.21 32.30 21.99
C GLU A 135 -11.51 31.51 22.18
N GLY A 136 -12.65 32.18 22.24
CA GLY A 136 -13.98 31.55 22.27
C GLY A 136 -14.26 30.73 21.01
N GLU A 137 -14.02 31.29 19.83
CA GLU A 137 -14.13 30.59 18.54
C GLU A 137 -13.21 29.36 18.49
N ILE A 138 -11.95 29.51 18.87
CA ILE A 138 -10.96 28.42 18.90
C ILE A 138 -11.42 27.32 19.87
N SER A 139 -11.93 27.67 21.04
CA SER A 139 -12.46 26.71 22.01
C SER A 139 -13.62 25.89 21.44
N ASN A 140 -14.52 26.51 20.68
CA ASN A 140 -15.62 25.81 20.02
C ASN A 140 -15.12 24.87 18.92
N VAL A 141 -14.23 25.33 18.04
CA VAL A 141 -13.61 24.50 17.00
C VAL A 141 -12.86 23.32 17.62
N VAL A 142 -12.15 23.52 18.74
CA VAL A 142 -11.47 22.43 19.45
C VAL A 142 -12.47 21.40 20.00
N LYS A 143 -13.64 21.81 20.48
CA LYS A 143 -14.69 20.88 20.92
C LYS A 143 -15.25 20.09 19.73
N GLU A 144 -15.51 20.74 18.60
CA GLU A 144 -15.96 20.08 17.37
C GLU A 144 -14.92 19.06 16.87
N VAL A 145 -13.65 19.45 16.83
CA VAL A 145 -12.56 18.53 16.44
C VAL A 145 -12.50 17.34 17.39
N LYS A 146 -12.66 17.54 18.71
CA LYS A 146 -12.72 16.43 19.67
C LYS A 146 -13.92 15.52 19.43
N PHE A 147 -15.09 16.10 19.14
CA PHE A 147 -16.29 15.34 18.78
C PHE A 147 -16.04 14.50 17.53
N TRP A 148 -15.55 15.09 16.45
CA TRP A 148 -15.28 14.38 15.19
C TRP A 148 -14.21 13.30 15.35
N LYS A 149 -13.18 13.53 16.17
CA LYS A 149 -12.20 12.48 16.52
C LYS A 149 -12.88 11.32 17.24
N SER A 150 -13.68 11.59 18.28
CA SER A 150 -14.41 10.53 19.01
C SER A 150 -15.40 9.79 18.12
N PHE A 151 -16.03 10.49 17.18
CA PHE A 151 -16.93 9.92 16.20
C PHE A 151 -16.19 9.02 15.21
N ARG A 152 -15.08 9.48 14.64
CA ARG A 152 -14.23 8.68 13.75
C ARG A 152 -13.71 7.42 14.45
N ASP A 153 -13.20 7.57 15.66
CA ASP A 153 -12.50 6.48 16.35
C ASP A 153 -13.47 5.44 16.92
N SER A 154 -14.69 5.83 17.33
CA SER A 154 -15.63 4.93 18.00
C SER A 154 -17.07 4.98 17.49
N GLY A 155 -17.57 6.18 17.13
CA GLY A 155 -18.94 6.37 16.65
C GLY A 155 -19.19 5.67 15.32
N GLN A 156 -18.26 5.81 14.37
CA GLN A 156 -18.33 5.17 13.06
C GLN A 156 -18.38 3.66 13.18
N HIS A 157 -17.56 3.06 14.04
CA HIS A 157 -17.54 1.61 14.20
C HIS A 157 -18.85 1.08 14.79
N LYS A 158 -19.44 1.79 15.76
CA LYS A 158 -20.75 1.43 16.34
C LYS A 158 -21.87 1.51 15.30
N LEU A 159 -21.91 2.60 14.53
CA LEU A 159 -22.91 2.77 13.46
C LEU A 159 -22.73 1.72 12.36
N HIS A 160 -21.48 1.45 11.96
CA HIS A 160 -21.16 0.42 10.98
C HIS A 160 -21.57 -0.98 11.45
N MET A 161 -21.32 -1.30 12.72
CA MET A 161 -21.74 -2.57 13.32
C MET A 161 -23.27 -2.68 13.33
N GLN A 162 -23.97 -1.61 13.71
CA GLN A 162 -25.43 -1.59 13.71
C GLN A 162 -26.00 -1.76 12.30
N ILE A 163 -25.41 -1.10 11.29
CA ILE A 163 -25.81 -1.25 9.89
C ILE A 163 -25.61 -2.71 9.45
N LYS A 164 -24.45 -3.31 9.72
CA LYS A 164 -24.18 -4.71 9.39
C LYS A 164 -25.15 -5.69 10.04
N LEU A 165 -25.49 -5.47 11.31
CA LEU A 165 -26.47 -6.30 12.01
C LEU A 165 -27.85 -6.19 11.36
N LEU A 166 -28.29 -4.97 11.02
CA LEU A 166 -29.56 -4.76 10.33
C LEU A 166 -29.57 -5.35 8.92
N GLU A 167 -28.47 -5.25 8.17
CA GLU A 167 -28.32 -5.88 6.86
C GLU A 167 -28.41 -7.41 6.97
N GLN A 168 -27.78 -7.99 8.00
CA GLN A 168 -27.89 -9.42 8.27
C GLN A 168 -29.32 -9.82 8.67
N GLU A 169 -29.98 -9.06 9.54
CA GLU A 169 -31.38 -9.31 9.92
C GLU A 169 -32.32 -9.26 8.69
N ILE A 170 -32.10 -8.31 7.78
CA ILE A 170 -32.86 -8.24 6.52
C ILE A 170 -32.60 -9.50 5.68
N GLN A 171 -31.34 -9.90 5.52
CA GLN A 171 -30.98 -11.09 4.75
C GLN A 171 -31.56 -12.37 5.36
N ASP A 172 -31.54 -12.50 6.68
CA ASP A 172 -32.13 -13.64 7.40
C ASP A 172 -33.64 -13.68 7.19
N ILE A 173 -34.32 -12.52 7.27
CA ILE A 173 -35.76 -12.39 6.99
C ILE A 173 -36.07 -12.79 5.53
N GLU A 174 -35.29 -12.30 4.55
CA GLU A 174 -35.44 -12.65 3.14
C GLU A 174 -35.27 -14.15 2.90
N SER A 175 -34.25 -14.77 3.51
CA SER A 175 -34.05 -16.23 3.43
C SER A 175 -35.24 -17.00 4.01
N SER A 176 -35.78 -16.55 5.15
CA SER A 176 -36.96 -17.15 5.76
C SER A 176 -38.21 -17.01 4.88
N PHE A 177 -38.35 -15.89 4.16
CA PHE A 177 -39.45 -15.68 3.22
C PHE A 177 -39.36 -16.65 2.03
N VAL A 178 -38.17 -16.84 1.47
CA VAL A 178 -37.95 -17.83 0.40
C VAL A 178 -38.23 -19.25 0.87
N ASP A 179 -37.81 -19.60 2.08
CA ASP A 179 -38.08 -20.92 2.67
C ASP A 179 -39.58 -21.14 2.92
N MET A 180 -40.29 -20.13 3.44
CA MET A 180 -41.74 -20.17 3.61
C MET A 180 -42.47 -20.25 2.27
N GLU A 181 -42.05 -19.49 1.26
CA GLU A 181 -42.59 -19.57 -0.10
C GLU A 181 -42.37 -20.98 -0.67
N GLY A 182 -41.18 -21.55 -0.50
CA GLY A 182 -40.87 -22.91 -0.93
C GLY A 182 -41.73 -23.97 -0.21
N HIS A 183 -41.99 -23.80 1.10
CA HIS A 183 -42.90 -24.67 1.84
C HIS A 183 -44.33 -24.55 1.33
N LEU A 184 -44.85 -23.32 1.17
CA LEU A 184 -46.21 -23.07 0.71
C LEU A 184 -46.41 -23.55 -0.73
N SER A 185 -45.41 -23.42 -1.61
CA SER A 185 -45.48 -23.96 -2.98
C SER A 185 -45.59 -25.47 -2.95
N LYS A 186 -44.76 -26.16 -2.17
CA LYS A 186 -44.82 -27.62 -2.02
C LYS A 186 -46.15 -28.08 -1.42
N GLU A 187 -46.63 -27.39 -0.41
CA GLU A 187 -47.93 -27.70 0.21
C GLU A 187 -49.08 -27.52 -0.79
N ASN A 188 -49.05 -26.46 -1.60
CA ASN A 188 -50.02 -26.23 -2.67
C ASN A 188 -49.92 -27.30 -3.78
N GLU A 189 -48.72 -27.66 -4.21
CA GLU A 189 -48.49 -28.75 -5.18
C GLU A 189 -49.04 -30.08 -4.67
N LEU A 190 -48.78 -30.41 -3.40
CA LEU A 190 -49.33 -31.62 -2.78
C LEU A 190 -50.86 -31.59 -2.71
N ALA A 191 -51.45 -30.44 -2.34
CA ALA A 191 -52.90 -30.27 -2.33
C ALA A 191 -53.51 -30.39 -3.74
N ILE A 192 -52.85 -29.83 -4.77
CA ILE A 192 -53.26 -29.97 -6.16
C ILE A 192 -53.22 -31.44 -6.57
N HIS A 193 -52.13 -32.16 -6.30
CA HIS A 193 -52.02 -33.58 -6.62
C HIS A 193 -53.04 -34.45 -5.88
N GLU A 194 -53.34 -34.13 -4.62
CA GLU A 194 -54.40 -34.82 -3.87
C GLU A 194 -55.77 -34.56 -4.50
N LEU A 195 -56.07 -33.31 -4.88
CA LEU A 195 -57.29 -32.97 -5.60
C LEU A 195 -57.36 -33.69 -6.94
N GLU A 196 -56.29 -33.67 -7.74
CA GLU A 196 -56.20 -34.38 -9.02
C GLU A 196 -56.51 -35.87 -8.84
N LYS A 197 -55.87 -36.52 -7.87
CA LYS A 197 -56.13 -37.92 -7.54
C LYS A 197 -57.58 -38.17 -7.14
N LEU A 198 -58.13 -37.35 -6.25
CA LEU A 198 -59.54 -37.45 -5.85
C LEU A 198 -60.48 -37.23 -7.03
N THR A 199 -60.17 -36.30 -7.93
CA THR A 199 -60.96 -36.08 -9.14
C THR A 199 -60.87 -37.25 -10.11
N GLU A 200 -59.71 -37.88 -10.26
CA GLU A 200 -59.52 -39.06 -11.10
C GLU A 200 -60.29 -40.26 -10.55
N GLU A 201 -60.21 -40.51 -9.24
CA GLU A 201 -60.98 -41.56 -8.56
C GLU A 201 -62.48 -41.32 -8.70
N ALA A 202 -62.96 -40.08 -8.54
CA ALA A 202 -64.36 -39.73 -8.73
C ALA A 202 -64.82 -39.94 -10.18
N LEU A 203 -63.99 -39.58 -11.17
CA LEU A 203 -64.26 -39.82 -12.59
C LEU A 203 -64.29 -41.32 -12.91
N ALA A 204 -63.37 -42.12 -12.36
CA ALA A 204 -63.37 -43.57 -12.51
C ALA A 204 -64.66 -44.18 -11.94
N GLN A 205 -65.03 -43.83 -10.70
CA GLN A 205 -66.29 -44.27 -10.09
C GLN A 205 -67.52 -43.83 -10.90
N GLN A 206 -67.49 -42.65 -11.50
CA GLN A 206 -68.58 -42.18 -12.35
C GLN A 206 -68.66 -42.98 -13.66
N LYS A 207 -67.51 -43.32 -14.26
CA LYS A 207 -67.44 -44.20 -15.44
C LYS A 207 -67.99 -45.59 -15.11
N ASP A 208 -67.63 -46.16 -13.95
CA ASP A 208 -68.12 -47.47 -13.51
C ASP A 208 -69.63 -47.47 -13.25
N LYS A 209 -70.15 -46.44 -12.57
CA LYS A 209 -71.61 -46.29 -12.37
C LYS A 209 -72.35 -46.08 -13.70
N ALA A 210 -71.75 -45.36 -14.64
CA ALA A 210 -72.33 -45.15 -15.97
C ALA A 210 -72.32 -46.44 -16.80
N SER A 211 -71.23 -47.21 -16.77
CA SER A 211 -71.12 -48.49 -17.46
C SER A 211 -72.06 -49.54 -16.85
N GLU A 212 -72.19 -49.60 -15.51
CA GLU A 212 -73.15 -50.48 -14.84
C GLU A 212 -74.59 -50.12 -15.24
N ARG A 213 -74.96 -48.84 -15.20
CA ARG A 213 -76.28 -48.39 -15.65
C ARG A 213 -76.54 -48.74 -17.11
N ALA A 214 -75.56 -48.56 -17.98
CA ALA A 214 -75.67 -48.97 -19.39
C ALA A 214 -75.87 -50.49 -19.51
N LEU A 215 -75.08 -51.29 -18.80
CA LEU A 215 -75.22 -52.76 -18.77
C LEU A 215 -76.59 -53.22 -18.25
N THR A 216 -77.19 -52.51 -17.29
CA THR A 216 -78.54 -52.85 -16.79
C THR A 216 -79.66 -52.56 -17.80
N GLN A 217 -79.41 -51.70 -18.79
CA GLN A 217 -80.38 -51.36 -19.84
C GLN A 217 -80.27 -52.28 -21.08
N LEU A 218 -79.21 -53.09 -21.18
CA LEU A 218 -78.98 -54.02 -22.29
C LEU A 218 -79.69 -55.36 -22.10
N ASP A 219 -79.92 -56.07 -23.20
CA ASP A 219 -80.51 -57.40 -23.21
C ASP A 219 -79.55 -58.46 -22.64
N LYS A 220 -80.09 -59.60 -22.18
CA LYS A 220 -79.30 -60.67 -21.54
C LYS A 220 -78.19 -61.23 -22.42
N ASN A 221 -78.40 -61.32 -23.73
CA ASN A 221 -77.40 -61.85 -24.67
C ASN A 221 -76.25 -60.84 -24.84
N ASP A 222 -76.56 -59.58 -25.11
CA ASP A 222 -75.56 -58.51 -25.25
C ASP A 222 -74.71 -58.37 -23.97
N ARG A 223 -75.33 -58.48 -22.79
CA ARG A 223 -74.60 -58.48 -21.51
C ARG A 223 -73.62 -59.65 -21.39
N GLN A 224 -74.02 -60.84 -21.86
CA GLN A 224 -73.15 -62.02 -21.82
C GLN A 224 -71.98 -61.86 -22.79
N GLU A 225 -72.23 -61.37 -24.01
CA GLU A 225 -71.17 -61.12 -25.00
C GLU A 225 -70.12 -60.12 -24.47
N ILE A 226 -70.56 -59.06 -23.76
CA ILE A 226 -69.64 -58.10 -23.14
C ILE A 226 -68.78 -58.76 -22.06
N MET A 227 -69.37 -59.58 -21.18
CA MET A 227 -68.64 -60.30 -20.13
C MET A 227 -67.63 -61.30 -20.71
N ASP A 228 -68.01 -62.01 -21.78
CA ASP A 228 -67.14 -62.94 -22.48
C ASP A 228 -65.99 -62.19 -23.18
N ASN A 229 -66.27 -61.02 -23.76
CA ASN A 229 -65.24 -60.14 -24.35
C ASN A 229 -64.26 -59.59 -23.29
N GLU A 230 -64.75 -59.19 -22.11
CA GLU A 230 -63.91 -58.78 -20.99
C GLU A 230 -63.03 -59.92 -20.47
N TRP A 231 -63.57 -61.13 -20.41
CA TRP A 231 -62.80 -62.32 -20.05
C TRP A 231 -61.71 -62.60 -21.09
N LEU A 232 -62.06 -62.59 -22.38
CA LEU A 232 -61.09 -62.77 -23.47
C LEU A 232 -60.00 -61.68 -23.45
N LYS A 233 -60.34 -60.42 -23.17
CA LYS A 233 -59.35 -59.34 -23.04
C LYS A 233 -58.37 -59.59 -21.90
N ARG A 234 -58.84 -60.05 -20.74
CA ARG A 234 -57.98 -60.42 -19.61
C ARG A 234 -57.06 -61.59 -19.97
N GLU A 235 -57.59 -62.60 -20.66
CA GLU A 235 -56.82 -63.75 -21.11
C GLU A 235 -55.73 -63.35 -22.12
N VAL A 236 -56.09 -62.52 -23.11
CA VAL A 236 -55.13 -61.99 -24.10
C VAL A 236 -54.03 -61.18 -23.41
N ALA A 237 -54.35 -60.37 -22.41
CA ALA A 237 -53.35 -59.61 -21.66
C ALA A 237 -52.38 -60.52 -20.88
N MET A 238 -52.88 -61.60 -20.28
CA MET A 238 -52.02 -62.58 -19.60
C MET A 238 -51.07 -63.26 -20.59
N HIS A 239 -51.59 -63.74 -21.73
CA HIS A 239 -50.76 -64.36 -22.76
C HIS A 239 -49.75 -63.40 -23.39
N GLN A 240 -50.07 -62.11 -23.51
CA GLN A 240 -49.11 -61.10 -23.96
C GLN A 240 -47.92 -60.99 -23.01
N VAL A 241 -48.18 -60.92 -21.70
CA VAL A 241 -47.12 -60.89 -20.68
C VAL A 241 -46.28 -62.16 -20.71
N GLU A 242 -46.91 -63.34 -20.80
CA GLU A 242 -46.20 -64.62 -20.92
C GLU A 242 -45.35 -64.69 -22.19
N THR A 243 -45.88 -64.23 -23.32
CA THR A 243 -45.18 -64.20 -24.61
C THR A 243 -43.98 -63.25 -24.57
N ASP A 244 -44.13 -62.07 -23.97
CA ASP A 244 -43.04 -61.12 -23.80
C ASP A 244 -41.96 -61.67 -22.85
N GLY A 245 -42.35 -62.38 -21.79
CA GLY A 245 -41.43 -63.10 -20.92
C GLY A 245 -40.63 -64.19 -21.65
N ILE A 246 -41.31 -65.03 -22.43
CA ILE A 246 -40.65 -66.07 -23.26
C ILE A 246 -39.72 -65.41 -24.29
N ARG A 247 -40.17 -64.34 -24.95
CA ARG A 247 -39.36 -63.59 -25.92
C ARG A 247 -38.06 -63.08 -25.27
N GLN A 248 -38.13 -62.47 -24.09
CA GLN A 248 -36.94 -62.01 -23.36
C GLN A 248 -35.97 -63.16 -23.06
N VAL A 249 -36.48 -64.34 -22.66
CA VAL A 249 -35.64 -65.53 -22.41
C VAL A 249 -34.98 -66.03 -23.69
N VAL A 250 -35.71 -66.08 -24.81
CA VAL A 250 -35.16 -66.46 -26.11
C VAL A 250 -34.07 -65.48 -26.55
N GLU A 251 -34.33 -64.16 -26.45
CA GLU A 251 -33.34 -63.13 -26.76
C GLU A 251 -32.08 -63.23 -25.87
N MET A 252 -32.23 -63.63 -24.60
CA MET A 252 -31.08 -63.94 -23.72
C MET A 252 -30.30 -65.14 -24.21
N LEU A 253 -30.98 -66.26 -24.51
CA LEU A 253 -30.32 -67.48 -24.99
C LEU A 253 -29.65 -67.30 -26.35
N GLU A 254 -30.26 -66.56 -27.27
CA GLU A 254 -29.66 -66.22 -28.56
C GLU A 254 -28.39 -65.38 -28.39
N ARG A 255 -28.41 -64.41 -27.47
CA ARG A 255 -27.24 -63.59 -27.14
C ARG A 255 -26.11 -64.43 -26.53
N GLU A 256 -26.43 -65.31 -25.58
CA GLU A 256 -25.47 -66.23 -24.97
C GLU A 256 -24.88 -67.20 -26.01
N ASN A 257 -25.71 -67.75 -26.89
CA ASN A 257 -25.25 -68.65 -27.95
C ASN A 257 -24.32 -67.93 -28.94
N LEU A 258 -24.67 -66.71 -29.36
CA LEU A 258 -23.78 -65.90 -30.21
C LEU A 258 -22.44 -65.61 -29.52
N GLN A 259 -22.45 -65.35 -28.21
CA GLN A 259 -21.23 -65.18 -27.44
C GLN A 259 -20.40 -66.47 -27.40
N LEU A 260 -21.00 -67.61 -27.04
CA LEU A 260 -20.31 -68.90 -27.02
C LEU A 260 -19.75 -69.29 -28.39
N MET A 261 -20.50 -69.02 -29.47
CA MET A 261 -20.03 -69.22 -30.83
C MET A 261 -18.83 -68.32 -31.13
N SER A 262 -18.85 -67.06 -30.72
CA SER A 262 -17.71 -66.15 -30.89
C SER A 262 -16.46 -66.63 -30.14
N GLU A 263 -16.62 -67.11 -28.90
CA GLU A 263 -15.54 -67.68 -28.09
C GLU A 263 -15.00 -68.98 -28.72
N LEU A 264 -15.86 -69.86 -29.24
CA LEU A 264 -15.45 -71.05 -29.98
C LEU A 264 -14.68 -70.70 -31.26
N PHE A 265 -15.13 -69.68 -31.99
CA PHE A 265 -14.41 -69.19 -33.16
C PHE A 265 -13.04 -68.65 -32.77
N GLU A 266 -12.93 -67.85 -31.71
CA GLU A 266 -11.65 -67.35 -31.18
C GLU A 266 -10.71 -68.50 -30.78
N CYS A 267 -11.19 -69.47 -30.00
CA CYS A 267 -10.44 -70.68 -29.64
C CYS A 267 -9.97 -71.45 -30.88
N SER A 268 -10.85 -71.65 -31.88
CA SER A 268 -10.48 -72.35 -33.12
C SER A 268 -9.41 -71.61 -33.92
N VAL A 269 -9.47 -70.27 -33.91
CA VAL A 269 -8.47 -69.41 -34.56
C VAL A 269 -7.16 -69.45 -33.80
N GLU A 270 -7.19 -69.48 -32.47
CA GLU A 270 -6.01 -69.65 -31.61
C GLU A 270 -5.37 -71.03 -31.83
N ASP A 271 -6.14 -72.11 -31.82
CA ASP A 271 -5.66 -73.47 -32.14
C ASP A 271 -5.06 -73.55 -33.55
N LEU A 272 -5.68 -72.86 -34.51
CA LEU A 272 -5.13 -72.76 -35.86
C LEU A 272 -3.82 -71.96 -35.90
N LYS A 273 -3.70 -70.88 -35.11
CA LYS A 273 -2.44 -70.12 -34.97
C LYS A 273 -1.37 -70.96 -34.28
N VAL A 274 -1.72 -71.75 -33.27
CA VAL A 274 -0.80 -72.66 -32.57
C VAL A 274 -0.33 -73.78 -33.51
N SER A 275 -1.25 -74.42 -34.23
CA SER A 275 -0.88 -75.43 -35.23
C SER A 275 -0.07 -74.83 -36.39
N ARG A 276 -0.46 -73.67 -36.93
CA ARG A 276 0.31 -72.96 -37.96
C ARG A 276 1.70 -72.58 -37.46
N SER A 277 1.83 -72.06 -36.24
CA SER A 277 3.15 -71.75 -35.66
C SER A 277 3.97 -73.02 -35.45
N PHE A 278 3.37 -74.12 -34.98
CA PHE A 278 4.05 -75.42 -34.90
C PHE A 278 4.57 -75.90 -36.28
N TYR A 279 3.76 -75.80 -37.33
CA TYR A 279 4.19 -76.12 -38.69
C TYR A 279 5.25 -75.15 -39.22
N LEU A 280 5.12 -73.85 -38.96
CA LEU A 280 6.10 -72.85 -39.36
C LEU A 280 7.43 -73.02 -38.61
N THR A 281 7.43 -73.39 -37.33
CA THR A 281 8.65 -73.68 -36.57
C THR A 281 9.34 -74.94 -37.09
N GLN A 282 8.60 -75.97 -37.51
CA GLN A 282 9.21 -77.12 -38.21
C GLN A 282 9.80 -76.74 -39.57
N ILE A 283 9.21 -75.77 -40.25
CA ILE A 283 9.72 -75.26 -41.53
C ILE A 283 10.93 -74.31 -41.31
N ASP A 284 10.99 -73.56 -40.21
CA ASP A 284 12.17 -72.74 -39.84
C ASP A 284 13.38 -73.62 -39.48
N ASP A 285 13.16 -74.79 -38.88
CA ASP A 285 14.22 -75.82 -38.71
C ASP A 285 14.56 -76.53 -40.04
N SER A 286 13.79 -76.27 -41.11
CA SER A 286 13.97 -76.81 -42.45
C SER A 286 14.26 -75.68 -43.44
N GLU A 287 15.42 -75.01 -43.31
CA GLU A 287 15.88 -73.96 -44.23
C GLU A 287 15.75 -74.39 -45.71
N ASN A 288 14.65 -74.02 -46.35
CA ASN A 288 14.44 -73.81 -47.79
C ASN A 288 12.93 -73.81 -48.09
N LEU A 289 12.34 -72.62 -48.29
CA LEU A 289 11.58 -72.28 -49.50
C LEU A 289 11.07 -70.84 -49.40
N GLU A 290 11.85 -69.91 -49.93
CA GLU A 290 11.31 -68.67 -50.49
C GLU A 290 10.38 -69.04 -51.66
N ASN A 291 9.07 -68.97 -51.46
CA ASN A 291 8.09 -68.81 -52.53
C ASN A 291 6.74 -68.36 -51.95
N ASN A 292 6.65 -67.05 -51.70
CA ASN A 292 5.39 -66.35 -51.55
C ASN A 292 4.68 -66.27 -52.90
N GLY A 293 3.44 -66.76 -52.98
CA GLY A 293 2.53 -66.42 -54.07
C GLY A 293 1.54 -67.53 -54.38
N ILE A 294 0.40 -67.57 -53.68
CA ILE A 294 -0.80 -68.33 -54.13
C ILE A 294 -2.12 -67.86 -53.49
N LEU A 295 -2.16 -66.80 -52.66
CA LEU A 295 -3.38 -66.39 -51.95
C LEU A 295 -3.86 -64.94 -52.19
N GLU A 296 -3.30 -64.22 -53.17
CA GLU A 296 -3.79 -62.88 -53.54
C GLU A 296 -4.74 -62.86 -54.75
N MET A 297 -5.12 -64.02 -55.31
CA MET A 297 -5.78 -64.06 -56.63
C MET A 297 -7.32 -64.14 -56.62
N ASP A 298 -7.99 -64.29 -55.46
CA ASP A 298 -9.44 -64.62 -55.41
C ASP A 298 -10.35 -63.58 -54.74
N LEU A 299 -9.86 -62.42 -54.32
CA LEU A 299 -10.68 -61.38 -53.67
C LEU A 299 -11.21 -60.28 -54.61
N SER A 300 -10.89 -60.34 -55.91
CA SER A 300 -11.30 -59.34 -56.90
C SER A 300 -12.43 -59.79 -57.84
N GLN A 301 -13.02 -60.98 -57.63
CA GLN A 301 -14.07 -61.55 -58.49
C GLN A 301 -15.51 -61.49 -57.95
N ILE A 302 -15.78 -60.76 -56.86
CA ILE A 302 -17.16 -60.58 -56.37
C ILE A 302 -17.49 -59.09 -56.30
N SER A 303 -17.89 -58.53 -57.44
CA SER A 303 -18.63 -57.26 -57.51
C SER A 303 -20.14 -57.56 -57.53
N PRO A 304 -20.98 -56.80 -56.80
CA PRO A 304 -22.41 -57.04 -56.71
C PRO A 304 -23.15 -56.58 -57.98
N LEU A 305 -24.18 -57.33 -58.37
CA LEU A 305 -25.20 -56.93 -59.35
C LEU A 305 -26.38 -56.21 -58.66
N PRO A 306 -27.16 -55.41 -59.41
CA PRO A 306 -27.92 -54.26 -58.91
C PRO A 306 -29.37 -54.55 -58.47
N ASP A 307 -29.89 -53.61 -57.70
CA ASP A 307 -31.29 -53.44 -57.27
C ASP A 307 -32.26 -53.26 -58.46
N GLU A 308 -33.39 -53.98 -58.42
CA GLU A 308 -34.76 -53.43 -58.62
C GLU A 308 -35.83 -54.53 -58.45
N ILE A 309 -37.06 -54.10 -58.09
CA ILE A 309 -38.36 -54.81 -57.85
C ILE A 309 -38.60 -55.14 -56.36
N ILE A 310 -39.10 -54.22 -55.52
CA ILE A 310 -40.45 -53.61 -55.35
C ILE A 310 -41.43 -54.44 -54.48
N ASP A 311 -41.88 -53.77 -53.41
CA ASP A 311 -43.10 -53.87 -52.58
C ASP A 311 -43.43 -55.19 -51.85
N ASP A 312 -43.67 -55.15 -50.55
CA ASP A 312 -44.86 -54.52 -49.96
C ASP A 312 -44.79 -54.43 -48.42
N GLN A 313 -45.35 -53.35 -47.87
CA GLN A 313 -46.04 -53.24 -46.57
C GLN A 313 -45.31 -52.98 -45.22
N VAL A 314 -45.52 -51.73 -44.73
CA VAL A 314 -45.98 -51.31 -43.38
C VAL A 314 -45.02 -50.48 -42.52
N ASP A 315 -45.52 -49.28 -42.19
CA ASP A 315 -44.98 -48.21 -41.37
C ASP A 315 -44.65 -48.60 -39.91
N LYS A 316 -43.46 -48.18 -39.45
CA LYS A 316 -43.22 -47.44 -38.18
C LYS A 316 -41.74 -47.07 -37.99
N PRO A 317 -41.42 -45.85 -37.52
CA PRO A 317 -40.04 -45.41 -37.30
C PRO A 317 -39.58 -45.80 -35.90
N ILE A 318 -38.46 -46.53 -35.78
CA ILE A 318 -37.66 -46.56 -34.56
C ILE A 318 -36.28 -46.05 -34.91
N ALA A 319 -36.07 -44.77 -34.64
CA ALA A 319 -34.75 -44.17 -34.57
C ALA A 319 -34.03 -44.74 -33.34
N ALA A 320 -33.32 -45.85 -33.50
CA ALA A 320 -32.30 -46.29 -32.57
C ALA A 320 -30.94 -46.00 -33.19
N GLY A 321 -30.34 -44.89 -32.76
CA GLY A 321 -28.99 -44.51 -33.16
C GLY A 321 -27.99 -45.60 -32.79
N ARG A 322 -27.19 -45.98 -33.79
CA ARG A 322 -26.02 -46.85 -33.66
C ARG A 322 -25.15 -46.37 -32.48
N PRO A 323 -24.78 -47.22 -31.51
CA PRO A 323 -23.91 -46.78 -30.42
C PRO A 323 -22.55 -46.35 -30.97
N LYS A 324 -22.10 -45.16 -30.57
CA LYS A 324 -20.82 -44.57 -31.00
C LYS A 324 -19.65 -45.43 -30.50
N SER A 325 -18.62 -45.60 -31.32
CA SER A 325 -17.46 -46.42 -30.99
C SER A 325 -16.69 -45.87 -29.79
N ALA A 326 -16.12 -46.75 -28.98
CA ALA A 326 -15.33 -46.40 -27.79
C ALA A 326 -14.16 -45.43 -28.09
N THR A 327 -13.65 -45.44 -29.32
CA THR A 327 -12.62 -44.51 -29.79
C THR A 327 -13.11 -43.06 -29.89
N GLN A 328 -14.39 -42.83 -30.19
CA GLN A 328 -14.95 -41.47 -30.28
C GLN A 328 -15.15 -40.85 -28.89
N LYS A 329 -15.58 -41.65 -27.90
CA LYS A 329 -15.75 -41.21 -26.51
C LYS A 329 -14.43 -40.82 -25.84
N ALA A 330 -13.35 -41.58 -26.09
CA ALA A 330 -12.03 -41.29 -25.53
C ALA A 330 -11.40 -40.00 -26.10
N VAL A 331 -11.79 -39.60 -27.32
CA VAL A 331 -11.34 -38.33 -27.94
C VAL A 331 -12.09 -37.15 -27.32
N GLU A 332 -13.39 -37.27 -27.09
CA GLU A 332 -14.21 -36.24 -26.46
C GLU A 332 -13.72 -35.93 -25.02
N ASP A 333 -13.45 -36.94 -24.20
CA ASP A 333 -12.94 -36.74 -22.82
C ASP A 333 -11.57 -36.03 -22.78
N LYS A 334 -10.68 -36.30 -23.75
CA LYS A 334 -9.39 -35.60 -23.84
C LYS A 334 -9.54 -34.14 -24.23
N VAL A 335 -10.48 -33.80 -25.12
CA VAL A 335 -10.71 -32.42 -25.55
C VAL A 335 -11.28 -31.58 -24.41
N PHE A 336 -12.16 -32.13 -23.57
CA PHE A 336 -12.68 -31.42 -22.40
C PHE A 336 -11.64 -31.22 -21.28
N SER A 337 -10.68 -32.14 -21.13
CA SER A 337 -9.59 -32.00 -20.14
C SER A 337 -8.59 -30.87 -20.46
N ILE A 338 -8.49 -30.45 -21.73
CA ILE A 338 -7.60 -29.36 -22.16
C ILE A 338 -8.22 -27.99 -21.83
N ILE A 339 -9.55 -27.88 -21.88
CA ILE A 339 -10.28 -26.63 -21.56
C ILE A 339 -10.26 -26.36 -20.05
N ALA A 340 -10.28 -27.41 -19.21
CA ALA A 340 -10.20 -27.26 -17.75
C ALA A 340 -8.80 -26.86 -17.23
N ARG A 341 -7.73 -27.02 -18.03
CA ARG A 341 -6.35 -26.72 -17.63
C ARG A 341 -5.92 -25.26 -17.85
N GLN A 342 -6.75 -24.43 -18.49
CA GLN A 342 -6.46 -23.01 -18.72
C GLN A 342 -6.98 -22.05 -17.62
N ALA A 343 -7.63 -22.56 -16.57
CA ALA A 343 -8.28 -21.73 -15.54
C ALA A 343 -7.63 -21.76 -14.14
N SER A 344 -6.49 -22.45 -13.93
CA SER A 344 -5.84 -22.52 -12.61
C SER A 344 -4.32 -22.37 -12.69
N LEU A 345 -3.82 -21.14 -12.86
CA LEU A 345 -2.40 -20.86 -12.69
C LEU A 345 -2.11 -19.37 -12.46
N VAL A 346 -2.38 -18.84 -11.27
CA VAL A 346 -1.54 -17.83 -10.56
C VAL A 346 -1.98 -17.81 -9.09
N ASP A 347 -1.22 -18.46 -8.21
CA ASP A 347 -0.80 -17.89 -6.91
C ASP A 347 0.11 -18.88 -6.18
N THR A 348 1.34 -18.46 -5.86
CA THR A 348 2.04 -18.61 -4.56
C THR A 348 3.54 -18.28 -4.69
N GLN A 349 4.05 -17.44 -3.79
CA GLN A 349 5.21 -17.69 -2.89
C GLN A 349 5.59 -16.36 -2.15
N GLU A 350 5.25 -16.20 -0.86
CA GLU A 350 6.12 -16.29 0.37
C GLU A 350 7.15 -15.12 0.51
N ASP A 351 7.54 -14.56 1.66
CA ASP A 351 7.15 -14.57 3.08
C ASP A 351 8.11 -13.62 3.86
N PHE A 352 7.74 -13.25 5.10
CA PHE A 352 8.51 -12.80 6.29
C PHE A 352 9.52 -11.61 6.25
N GLU A 353 9.34 -10.65 7.17
CA GLU A 353 10.15 -10.53 8.41
C GLU A 353 9.61 -9.40 9.34
N ASP A 354 9.44 -9.78 10.62
CA ASP A 354 9.20 -8.94 11.81
C ASP A 354 10.54 -8.53 12.45
N GLU A 355 10.60 -7.34 13.07
CA GLU A 355 11.00 -7.11 14.48
C GLU A 355 11.61 -5.73 14.80
N ASN A 356 11.20 -5.24 15.98
CA ASN A 356 11.90 -4.42 16.98
C ASN A 356 11.84 -2.88 16.98
N GLU A 357 11.03 -2.40 17.93
CA GLU A 357 11.36 -1.54 19.09
C GLU A 357 12.53 -0.55 19.01
N SER A 358 12.24 0.71 19.35
CA SER A 358 12.96 1.42 20.42
C SER A 358 12.22 2.68 20.86
N ASP A 359 11.73 2.64 22.10
CA ASP A 359 11.48 3.81 22.93
C ASP A 359 12.84 4.40 23.34
N GLU A 360 13.14 5.63 22.96
CA GLU A 360 14.22 6.41 23.58
C GLU A 360 13.75 7.79 24.01
N GLN A 361 13.57 7.86 25.32
CA GLN A 361 13.35 9.04 26.14
C GLN A 361 14.64 9.88 26.17
N CYS A 362 14.68 10.98 25.42
CA CYS A 362 15.82 11.90 25.45
C CYS A 362 15.74 12.83 26.67
N GLY A 363 16.66 12.62 27.61
CA GLY A 363 16.89 13.46 28.79
C GLY A 363 17.37 14.86 28.42
N VAL A 364 16.58 15.86 28.79
CA VAL A 364 16.84 17.30 28.53
C VAL A 364 17.30 18.04 29.80
N TYR A 365 17.80 17.34 30.82
CA TYR A 365 18.28 17.97 32.05
C TYR A 365 19.56 17.31 32.56
N ASP A 366 20.67 17.51 31.85
CA ASP A 366 21.98 17.17 32.43
C ASP A 366 23.16 17.87 31.74
N ASN A 367 23.11 19.21 31.59
CA ASN A 367 24.26 19.88 30.96
C ASN A 367 24.52 21.36 31.29
N TYR A 368 24.22 21.83 32.52
CA TYR A 368 24.78 23.12 32.96
C TYR A 368 25.03 23.15 34.47
N TYR A 369 26.02 22.38 34.94
CA TYR A 369 26.62 22.55 36.26
C TYR A 369 28.16 22.53 36.15
N PHE A 370 28.72 23.73 36.36
CA PHE A 370 30.09 24.15 36.68
C PHE A 370 31.25 23.86 35.73
N GLU A 371 32.02 24.92 35.42
CA GLU A 371 33.45 24.92 35.75
C GLU A 371 33.83 26.30 36.33
N GLU A 372 34.58 26.28 37.43
CA GLU A 372 35.19 27.44 38.06
C GLU A 372 36.19 28.06 37.08
N GLU A 373 35.95 29.30 36.64
CA GLU A 373 36.81 29.99 35.68
C GLU A 373 38.20 30.27 36.28
N ASP A 374 39.23 29.77 35.60
CA ASP A 374 40.65 30.01 35.88
C ASP A 374 40.97 31.51 35.90
N PHE A 375 41.47 31.98 37.04
CA PHE A 375 41.84 33.38 37.28
C PHE A 375 42.96 33.91 36.34
N GLU A 376 43.65 33.02 35.62
CA GLU A 376 44.73 33.35 34.67
C GLU A 376 44.24 33.84 33.31
N ASP A 377 42.96 33.64 32.96
CA ASP A 377 42.39 34.14 31.72
C ASP A 377 42.09 35.65 31.76
N TYR A 378 41.90 36.22 32.97
CA TYR A 378 41.75 37.66 33.16
C TYR A 378 43.04 38.46 32.84
N LEU A 379 44.22 37.82 32.89
CA LEU A 379 45.51 38.45 32.52
C LEU A 379 45.77 38.46 31.00
N LYS A 380 44.97 37.73 30.21
CA LYS A 380 45.11 37.63 28.74
C LYS A 380 44.19 38.56 27.96
N LEU A 381 43.35 39.35 28.65
CA LEU A 381 42.41 40.26 27.99
C LEU A 381 43.17 41.37 27.23
N GLY A 382 42.95 41.38 25.91
CA GLY A 382 43.38 42.41 24.97
C GLY A 382 42.51 43.68 25.06
N PRO A 383 42.58 44.59 24.07
CA PRO A 383 41.80 45.83 24.06
C PRO A 383 40.32 45.56 24.34
N LEU A 384 39.72 46.38 25.21
CA LEU A 384 38.30 46.28 25.58
C LEU A 384 37.44 46.80 24.42
N GLU A 385 37.25 45.96 23.40
CA GLU A 385 36.36 46.27 22.29
C GLU A 385 34.91 46.31 22.81
N LEU A 386 34.21 47.40 22.51
CA LEU A 386 32.79 47.57 22.79
C LEU A 386 32.01 46.41 22.18
N LYS A 387 31.64 45.40 22.99
CA LYS A 387 30.73 44.32 22.61
C LYS A 387 29.33 44.91 22.46
N LEU A 388 29.07 45.55 21.31
CA LEU A 388 27.71 45.83 20.87
C LEU A 388 27.08 44.48 20.52
N LEU A 389 26.21 44.00 21.41
CA LEU A 389 25.38 42.83 21.19
C LEU A 389 24.49 43.10 19.96
N SER A 390 24.85 42.54 18.82
CA SER A 390 23.98 42.47 17.64
C SER A 390 23.37 41.06 17.57
N ILE A 391 22.04 41.00 17.64
CA ILE A 391 21.30 39.75 17.39
C ILE A 391 21.04 39.71 15.88
N THR A 392 21.79 38.88 15.16
CA THR A 392 21.49 38.56 13.77
C THR A 392 20.57 37.35 13.73
N GLY A 393 19.28 37.57 13.45
CA GLY A 393 18.34 36.50 13.15
C GLY A 393 18.48 36.04 11.69
N ALA A 394 18.65 34.75 11.46
CA ALA A 394 18.59 34.17 10.13
C ALA A 394 17.12 33.92 9.72
N PRO A 395 16.63 34.45 8.59
CA PRO A 395 15.28 34.13 8.12
C PRO A 395 15.25 32.67 7.64
N LYS A 396 14.44 31.83 8.29
CA LYS A 396 14.10 30.51 7.76
C LYS A 396 13.10 30.68 6.59
N PRO A 397 13.27 29.98 5.47
CA PRO A 397 12.30 30.02 4.38
C PRO A 397 10.98 29.41 4.87
N ILE A 398 9.90 30.17 4.72
CA ILE A 398 8.54 29.67 4.90
C ILE A 398 8.25 28.77 3.70
N HIS A 399 8.11 27.47 3.93
CA HIS A 399 7.62 26.56 2.90
C HIS A 399 6.22 27.03 2.48
N ARG A 400 6.04 27.40 1.21
CA ARG A 400 4.69 27.53 0.64
C ARG A 400 4.08 26.14 0.66
N ALA A 401 2.90 26.01 1.27
CA ALA A 401 2.11 24.81 1.13
C ALA A 401 1.94 24.49 -0.37
N PRO A 402 2.03 23.22 -0.79
CA PRO A 402 1.76 22.84 -2.17
C PRO A 402 0.37 23.37 -2.57
N ALA A 403 0.25 23.86 -3.81
CA ALA A 403 -1.04 24.25 -4.33
C ALA A 403 -1.95 23.02 -4.29
N LEU A 404 -3.13 23.18 -3.67
CA LEU A 404 -4.16 22.15 -3.59
C LEU A 404 -4.42 21.62 -5.01
N THR A 405 -4.46 20.29 -5.15
CA THR A 405 -4.83 19.61 -6.39
C THR A 405 -6.28 19.92 -6.75
N GLU A 406 -6.61 19.83 -8.03
CA GLU A 406 -7.93 20.18 -8.59
C GLU A 406 -9.08 19.43 -7.88
N GLU A 407 -8.81 18.19 -7.44
CA GLU A 407 -9.71 17.35 -6.64
C GLU A 407 -10.04 17.95 -5.25
N GLU A 408 -9.11 18.66 -4.61
CA GLU A 408 -9.32 19.28 -3.30
C GLU A 408 -10.08 20.61 -3.39
N LEU A 409 -10.10 21.25 -4.57
CA LEU A 409 -10.93 22.42 -4.86
C LEU A 409 -12.38 22.02 -5.15
N GLU A 410 -12.59 20.89 -5.82
CA GLU A 410 -13.93 20.30 -6.02
C GLU A 410 -14.55 19.86 -4.69
N ALA A 411 -13.76 19.26 -3.80
CA ALA A 411 -14.22 18.88 -2.45
C ALA A 411 -14.63 20.08 -1.57
N LYS A 412 -14.06 21.27 -1.80
CA LYS A 412 -14.45 22.51 -1.10
C LYS A 412 -15.67 23.21 -1.71
N GLN A 413 -16.02 22.93 -2.96
CA GLN A 413 -17.24 23.43 -3.61
C GLN A 413 -18.46 22.53 -3.35
N TYR A 414 -18.24 21.33 -2.83
CA TYR A 414 -19.32 20.43 -2.43
C TYR A 414 -20.08 21.00 -1.22
N LYS A 415 -21.25 21.59 -1.47
CA LYS A 415 -22.21 22.03 -0.45
C LYS A 415 -23.05 20.83 0.00
N PRO A 416 -22.98 20.38 1.26
CA PRO A 416 -23.73 19.20 1.73
C PRO A 416 -25.19 19.49 2.10
N ASP A 417 -25.71 20.68 1.78
CA ASP A 417 -27.04 21.15 2.25
C ASP A 417 -28.21 20.91 1.28
N GLU A 418 -27.97 20.29 0.11
CA GLU A 418 -29.05 19.79 -0.76
C GLU A 418 -29.03 18.26 -0.79
N TRP A 419 -29.28 17.66 0.37
CA TRP A 419 -29.64 16.25 0.44
C TRP A 419 -31.09 16.11 -0.07
N PRO A 420 -31.45 15.11 -0.88
CA PRO A 420 -32.77 15.03 -1.53
C PRO A 420 -33.92 14.70 -0.57
N VAL A 421 -33.65 14.63 0.73
CA VAL A 421 -34.64 14.34 1.76
C VAL A 421 -34.85 15.57 2.62
N THR A 422 -35.87 16.37 2.28
CA THR A 422 -36.30 17.45 3.15
C THR A 422 -36.97 16.89 4.39
N THR A 423 -36.87 17.60 5.52
CA THR A 423 -37.50 17.24 6.81
C THR A 423 -39.02 17.06 6.72
N ALA A 424 -39.64 17.56 5.66
CA ALA A 424 -41.05 17.32 5.32
C ALA A 424 -41.31 15.88 4.83
N MET A 425 -40.35 15.23 4.16
CA MET A 425 -40.46 13.85 3.65
C MET A 425 -40.23 12.78 4.73
N LEU A 426 -39.62 13.14 5.86
CA LEU A 426 -39.44 12.27 7.03
C LEU A 426 -40.68 12.20 7.94
N LYS A 427 -41.75 12.96 7.65
CA LYS A 427 -43.01 12.88 8.37
C LYS A 427 -44.03 12.09 7.54
N GLY A 428 -44.18 10.81 7.87
CA GLY A 428 -45.20 9.93 7.29
C GLY A 428 -46.64 10.37 7.61
N PRO A 429 -47.64 9.90 6.85
CA PRO A 429 -49.00 10.43 6.87
C PRO A 429 -49.87 9.73 7.93
N LEU A 430 -49.92 10.24 9.16
CA LEU A 430 -50.99 9.96 10.14
C LEU A 430 -51.20 11.22 11.01
N LEU A 431 -52.16 12.09 10.67
CA LEU A 431 -53.55 12.17 11.17
C LEU A 431 -53.73 13.36 12.14
N PRO A 432 -54.97 13.87 12.30
CA PRO A 432 -55.29 15.29 12.22
C PRO A 432 -55.31 16.01 13.58
N THR A 433 -55.31 17.33 13.46
CA THR A 433 -55.67 18.33 14.47
C THR A 433 -56.70 17.82 15.49
N ALA A 434 -56.29 17.75 16.76
CA ALA A 434 -57.19 17.78 17.89
C ALA A 434 -57.10 19.15 18.56
N SER A 435 -58.22 19.85 18.48
CA SER A 435 -58.61 21.09 19.14
C SER A 435 -58.58 21.03 20.68
N ASN A 436 -58.52 22.24 21.26
CA ASN A 436 -58.95 22.64 22.61
C ASN A 436 -58.11 22.17 23.81
N THR A 437 -57.36 23.09 24.42
CA THR A 437 -57.82 24.02 25.48
C THR A 437 -56.82 25.15 25.67
#